data_AF-A0A845D542-F1
#
_entry.id   AF-A0A845D542-F1
#
_cell.length_a   1.000
_cell.length_b   1.000
_cell.length_c   1.000
_cell.angle_alpha   90.00
_cell.angle_beta   90.00
_cell.angle_gamma   90.00
#
_symmetry.space_group_name_H-M   'P 1'
#
loop_
_entity.id
_entity.type
_entity.pdbx_description
1 polymer ?
#
loop_
_entity_poly.entity_id
_entity_poly.type
_entity_poly.pdbx_seq_one_letter_code
_entity_poly.pdbx_strand_id
1 'polypeptide(L)'
;MIATFILLACVPIGTEEAPAQPAAAADSESGEAVTADSGETDSSDSSAQATASVNTGVPQLSGELITDGVPPPFRTRGFSTDFSRRTVEWDSILSGGPPKDGIPAVDNPEFESIAAGDEWLEEVDPVILYSHGDVSRAYPLSILIWHEIVNDEVDGQPVSITFCPLCNASIAFDRNFDGQVLDFGTTGRLRNSDLIMYDRQTETWWQQFTGEGIVGKYAGEQLRFLTSQVLSWKDFKEAYPDGEVLARPNMPRNYGYNPYVGYDSTSRPFLFRGTPDSRLAPAERVLGLTTDIDAIAYPFTVLEEAGVVHDSFGGLELAIFHKAGLASALDSSLISQGRDIGTVAVYDRQVGDQLLTFSPNEDGSFSDAETGSTWDILGEAVAGPLAGEKLTPILHFDHFWFAWAAFFPETELYNPS
;
A
#
# COMPACT_ATOMS: atom_id res chain seq x y z
N MET A 1 -25.54 -26.86 1.72
CA MET A 1 -26.06 -25.75 2.54
C MET A 1 -25.75 -24.47 1.77
N ILE A 2 -26.79 -23.81 1.26
CA ILE A 2 -26.67 -22.69 0.32
C ILE A 2 -26.41 -21.43 1.14
N ALA A 3 -25.26 -20.79 0.92
CA ALA A 3 -24.90 -19.52 1.54
C ALA A 3 -25.68 -18.39 0.86
N THR A 4 -26.51 -17.69 1.64
CA THR A 4 -27.27 -16.52 1.21
C THR A 4 -26.41 -15.28 1.44
N PHE A 5 -25.95 -14.64 0.36
CA PHE A 5 -25.28 -13.35 0.40
C PHE A 5 -26.31 -12.23 0.62
N ILE A 6 -26.10 -11.40 1.65
CA ILE A 6 -26.88 -10.20 1.91
C ILE A 6 -26.35 -9.09 1.00
N LEU A 7 -27.16 -8.70 0.00
CA LEU A 7 -27.03 -7.40 -0.65
C LEU A 7 -27.36 -6.32 0.41
N LEU A 8 -26.44 -5.39 0.65
CA LEU A 8 -26.79 -4.13 1.32
C LEU A 8 -27.74 -3.35 0.40
N ALA A 9 -29.02 -3.33 0.77
CA ALA A 9 -30.03 -2.48 0.16
C ALA A 9 -29.90 -1.04 0.68
N CYS A 10 -29.80 -0.09 -0.24
CA CYS A 10 -29.94 1.34 0.03
C CYS A 10 -31.38 1.63 0.50
N VAL A 11 -31.52 2.25 1.67
CA VAL A 11 -32.79 2.85 2.13
C VAL A 11 -32.83 4.30 1.63
N PRO A 12 -33.90 4.75 0.93
CA PRO A 12 -34.02 6.14 0.53
C PRO A 12 -34.51 6.97 1.72
N ILE A 13 -33.70 7.95 2.15
CA ILE A 13 -34.15 8.97 3.09
C ILE A 13 -34.87 10.07 2.29
N GLY A 14 -36.07 10.40 2.77
CA GLY A 14 -37.00 11.33 2.15
C GLY A 14 -36.50 12.77 2.09
N THR A 15 -37.08 13.47 1.14
CA THR A 15 -36.98 14.90 0.90
C THR A 15 -37.42 15.71 2.12
N GLU A 16 -36.53 16.55 2.66
CA GLU A 16 -36.92 17.67 3.52
C GLU A 16 -36.26 18.96 3.01
N GLU A 17 -37.10 19.97 2.86
CA GLU A 17 -36.85 21.25 2.20
C GLU A 17 -35.78 22.08 2.91
N ALA A 18 -34.85 22.65 2.13
CA ALA A 18 -33.94 23.68 2.60
C ALA A 18 -34.67 25.04 2.72
N PRO A 19 -34.54 25.79 3.83
CA PRO A 19 -35.04 27.15 3.88
C PRO A 19 -34.05 28.11 3.20
N ALA A 20 -34.61 28.96 2.34
CA ALA A 20 -33.93 30.03 1.64
C ALA A 20 -33.37 31.11 2.59
N GLN A 21 -32.17 31.62 2.28
CA GLN A 21 -31.67 32.90 2.79
C GLN A 21 -31.44 33.89 1.63
N PRO A 22 -31.63 35.20 1.86
CA PRO A 22 -31.84 36.18 0.81
C PRO A 22 -30.55 36.83 0.31
N ALA A 23 -30.62 37.32 -0.92
CA ALA A 23 -29.61 38.10 -1.62
C ALA A 23 -29.38 39.51 -1.03
N ALA A 24 -28.13 39.95 -1.05
CA ALA A 24 -27.70 41.35 -1.11
C ALA A 24 -26.38 41.36 -1.92
N ALA A 25 -26.41 41.84 -3.15
CA ALA A 25 -26.23 43.23 -3.59
C ALA A 25 -24.75 43.61 -3.71
N ALA A 26 -24.42 44.09 -4.92
CA ALA A 26 -23.10 44.37 -5.43
C ALA A 26 -22.46 45.60 -4.78
N ASP A 27 -21.12 45.62 -4.79
CA ASP A 27 -20.39 46.84 -5.03
C ASP A 27 -19.23 46.57 -5.99
N SER A 28 -19.18 47.42 -7.00
CA SER A 28 -18.17 47.52 -8.04
C SER A 28 -17.01 48.38 -7.54
N GLU A 29 -15.77 48.02 -7.88
CA GLU A 29 -14.78 49.03 -8.27
C GLU A 29 -13.63 48.44 -9.08
N SER A 30 -13.14 49.28 -9.97
CA SER A 30 -12.25 49.07 -11.11
C SER A 30 -10.77 48.95 -10.73
N GLY A 31 -9.98 48.24 -11.54
CA GLY A 31 -8.52 48.32 -11.48
C GLY A 31 -7.80 47.54 -12.59
N GLU A 32 -7.41 48.27 -13.63
CA GLU A 32 -6.29 48.08 -14.57
C GLU A 32 -5.92 46.69 -15.14
N ALA A 33 -6.05 46.62 -16.46
CA ALA A 33 -5.41 45.65 -17.32
C ALA A 33 -3.88 45.89 -17.39
N VAL A 34 -3.11 44.84 -17.12
CA VAL A 34 -1.69 44.75 -17.50
C VAL A 34 -1.54 43.54 -18.41
N THR A 35 -1.12 43.81 -19.64
CA THR A 35 -0.70 42.83 -20.64
C THR A 35 0.67 42.27 -20.27
N ALA A 36 0.80 40.95 -20.16
CA ALA A 36 2.05 40.20 -20.27
C ALA A 36 1.68 38.85 -20.91
N ASP A 37 1.94 38.70 -22.19
CA ASP A 37 3.16 38.12 -22.76
C ASP A 37 3.14 36.58 -22.65
N SER A 38 2.98 35.98 -23.83
CA SER A 38 2.93 34.55 -24.08
C SER A 38 4.33 33.98 -24.02
N GLY A 39 4.67 33.34 -22.90
CA GLY A 39 5.79 32.41 -22.81
C GLY A 39 5.25 30.99 -22.64
N GLU A 40 5.29 30.21 -23.71
CA GLU A 40 5.25 28.74 -23.62
C GLU A 40 6.48 28.30 -22.81
N THR A 41 6.24 27.74 -21.62
CA THR A 41 7.26 26.97 -20.90
C THR A 41 6.80 25.52 -20.81
N ASP A 42 7.39 24.74 -21.70
CA ASP A 42 7.50 23.29 -21.65
C ASP A 42 8.37 22.94 -20.42
N SER A 43 7.73 22.75 -19.26
CA SER A 43 8.42 22.51 -17.98
C SER A 43 7.87 21.33 -17.20
N SER A 44 6.99 20.50 -17.79
CA SER A 44 6.36 19.37 -17.10
C SER A 44 7.13 18.05 -17.22
N ASP A 45 8.14 17.97 -18.08
CA ASP A 45 8.83 16.70 -18.38
C ASP A 45 10.03 16.43 -17.42
N SER A 46 10.72 17.47 -16.93
CA SER A 46 11.93 17.25 -16.13
C SER A 46 11.69 16.87 -14.66
N SER A 47 10.56 17.30 -14.08
CA SER A 47 10.20 17.04 -12.68
C SER A 47 9.66 15.63 -12.48
N ALA A 48 8.83 15.13 -13.40
CA ALA A 48 8.31 13.76 -13.39
C ALA A 48 9.43 12.73 -13.64
N GLN A 49 10.37 13.03 -14.55
CA GLN A 49 11.59 12.22 -14.75
C GLN A 49 12.47 12.16 -13.48
N ALA A 50 12.55 13.25 -12.71
CA ALA A 50 13.30 13.26 -11.45
C ALA A 50 12.66 12.37 -10.38
N THR A 51 11.33 12.30 -10.29
CA THR A 51 10.64 11.36 -9.39
C THR A 51 10.83 9.89 -9.81
N ALA A 52 10.82 9.59 -11.11
CA ALA A 52 11.10 8.24 -11.62
C ALA A 52 12.51 7.74 -11.25
N SER A 53 13.51 8.63 -11.23
CA SER A 53 14.88 8.27 -10.84
C SER A 53 15.08 7.91 -9.35
N VAL A 54 14.05 8.04 -8.51
CA VAL A 54 14.11 7.68 -7.07
C VAL A 54 13.44 6.33 -6.77
N ASN A 55 12.83 5.68 -7.76
CA ASN A 55 12.25 4.34 -7.64
C ASN A 55 13.28 3.23 -7.89
N THR A 56 14.48 3.38 -7.35
CA THR A 56 15.53 2.35 -7.51
C THR A 56 15.00 1.00 -7.03
N GLY A 57 15.00 0.00 -7.91
CA GLY A 57 14.53 -1.33 -7.58
C GLY A 57 13.03 -1.58 -7.79
N VAL A 58 12.27 -0.63 -8.36
CA VAL A 58 10.89 -0.88 -8.81
C VAL A 58 10.83 -0.77 -10.33
N PRO A 59 10.40 -1.82 -11.04
CA PRO A 59 10.39 -1.80 -12.50
C PRO A 59 9.30 -0.85 -13.01
N GLN A 60 9.62 -0.11 -14.06
CA GLN A 60 8.61 0.56 -14.87
C GLN A 60 7.95 -0.49 -15.76
N LEU A 61 6.77 -0.97 -15.35
CA LEU A 61 5.99 -1.97 -16.09
C LEU A 61 5.27 -1.39 -17.32
N SER A 62 5.42 -0.08 -17.58
CA SER A 62 4.63 0.65 -18.57
C SER A 62 4.75 0.03 -19.96
N GLY A 63 3.60 -0.25 -20.57
CA GLY A 63 3.50 -0.38 -22.03
C GLY A 63 3.67 0.97 -22.72
N GLU A 64 3.81 0.97 -24.05
CA GLU A 64 3.81 2.22 -24.83
C GLU A 64 2.53 3.03 -24.54
N LEU A 65 2.67 4.36 -24.41
CA LEU A 65 1.54 5.25 -24.20
C LEU A 65 0.53 5.13 -25.36
N ILE A 66 -0.70 4.76 -25.02
CA ILE A 66 -1.79 4.62 -25.98
C ILE A 66 -2.54 5.95 -26.08
N THR A 67 -2.51 6.56 -27.27
CA THR A 67 -3.16 7.85 -27.59
C THR A 67 -4.12 7.76 -28.78
N ASP A 68 -4.75 6.61 -28.98
CA ASP A 68 -5.64 6.32 -30.11
C ASP A 68 -6.98 7.07 -30.10
N GLY A 69 -7.30 7.77 -29.00
CA GLY A 69 -8.55 8.50 -28.81
C GLY A 69 -9.78 7.62 -28.61
N VAL A 70 -9.63 6.31 -28.43
CA VAL A 70 -10.74 5.39 -28.17
C VAL A 70 -11.27 5.66 -26.76
N PRO A 71 -12.54 6.09 -26.60
CA PRO A 71 -13.09 6.40 -25.28
C PRO A 71 -13.34 5.13 -24.45
N PRO A 72 -13.35 5.24 -23.11
CA PRO A 72 -13.61 4.09 -22.25
C PRO A 72 -15.04 3.54 -22.47
N PRO A 73 -15.22 2.21 -22.50
CA PRO A 73 -16.51 1.57 -22.71
C PRO A 73 -17.40 1.57 -21.45
N PHE A 74 -17.00 2.27 -20.39
CA PHE A 74 -17.67 2.33 -19.10
C PHE A 74 -18.00 3.77 -18.68
N ARG A 75 -18.89 3.91 -17.69
CA ARG A 75 -19.28 5.23 -17.17
C ARG A 75 -18.10 5.91 -16.49
N THR A 76 -17.82 7.13 -16.92
CA THR A 76 -16.81 8.05 -16.37
C THR A 76 -17.43 9.25 -15.64
N ARG A 77 -18.74 9.21 -15.37
CA ARG A 77 -19.43 10.30 -14.66
C ARG A 77 -18.76 10.57 -13.32
N GLY A 78 -18.48 11.84 -13.04
CA GLY A 78 -17.80 12.27 -11.83
C GLY A 78 -16.29 12.41 -12.00
N PHE A 79 -15.74 12.02 -13.16
CA PHE A 79 -14.36 12.28 -13.53
C PHE A 79 -14.25 13.35 -14.64
N SER A 80 -13.24 14.19 -14.52
CA SER A 80 -12.64 15.09 -15.50
C SER A 80 -11.29 14.59 -16.03
N THR A 81 -10.91 13.34 -15.75
CA THR A 81 -9.71 12.65 -16.27
C THR A 81 -9.56 12.81 -17.79
N ASP A 82 -8.34 13.01 -18.27
CA ASP A 82 -7.99 12.90 -19.69
C ASP A 82 -7.94 11.42 -20.13
N PHE A 83 -9.07 10.89 -20.56
CA PHE A 83 -9.16 9.50 -21.04
C PHE A 83 -8.53 9.27 -22.43
N SER A 84 -7.92 10.28 -23.06
CA SER A 84 -7.22 10.10 -24.35
C SER A 84 -5.83 9.49 -24.19
N ARG A 85 -5.31 9.45 -22.97
CA ARG A 85 -3.98 8.94 -22.62
C ARG A 85 -4.11 7.77 -21.64
N ARG A 86 -3.54 6.62 -21.97
CA ARG A 86 -3.52 5.43 -21.09
C ARG A 86 -2.33 4.52 -21.40
N THR A 87 -1.93 3.69 -20.44
CA THR A 87 -0.91 2.65 -20.64
C THR A 87 -1.47 1.23 -20.61
N VAL A 88 -2.77 1.10 -20.36
CA VAL A 88 -3.48 -0.19 -20.28
C VAL A 88 -4.70 -0.21 -21.18
N GLU A 89 -5.10 -1.39 -21.62
CA GLU A 89 -6.32 -1.57 -22.40
C GLU A 89 -7.57 -1.43 -21.52
N TRP A 90 -8.64 -0.88 -22.11
CA TRP A 90 -9.88 -0.62 -21.36
C TRP A 90 -10.54 -1.88 -20.80
N ASP A 91 -10.35 -3.03 -21.45
CA ASP A 91 -10.92 -4.30 -21.03
C ASP A 91 -10.23 -4.91 -19.79
N SER A 92 -9.05 -4.40 -19.42
CA SER A 92 -8.35 -4.74 -18.18
C SER A 92 -8.93 -4.01 -16.96
N ILE A 93 -9.68 -2.92 -17.16
CA ILE A 93 -10.26 -2.12 -16.09
C ILE A 93 -11.70 -2.57 -15.79
N LEU A 94 -11.93 -2.96 -14.54
CA LEU A 94 -13.19 -3.53 -14.06
C LEU A 94 -13.88 -2.61 -13.07
N SER A 95 -15.20 -2.75 -12.95
CA SER A 95 -15.96 -2.13 -11.88
C SER A 95 -15.79 -2.94 -10.59
N GLY A 96 -15.28 -2.33 -9.53
CA GLY A 96 -15.29 -2.89 -8.18
C GLY A 96 -16.70 -2.92 -7.57
N GLY A 97 -17.59 -2.06 -8.06
CA GLY A 97 -18.97 -1.94 -7.59
C GLY A 97 -19.26 -0.57 -6.95
N PRO A 98 -18.42 -0.09 -6.01
CA PRO A 98 -18.49 1.27 -5.51
C PRO A 98 -18.32 2.32 -6.64
N PRO A 99 -18.96 3.49 -6.54
CA PRO A 99 -18.64 4.63 -7.39
C PRO A 99 -17.29 5.26 -6.99
N LYS A 100 -16.87 6.31 -7.71
CA LYS A 100 -15.80 7.22 -7.27
C LYS A 100 -16.04 7.64 -5.81
N ASP A 101 -15.01 7.50 -4.98
CA ASP A 101 -15.03 7.74 -3.52
C ASP A 101 -16.10 6.95 -2.75
N GLY A 102 -16.61 5.85 -3.32
CA GLY A 102 -17.56 4.97 -2.64
C GLY A 102 -16.96 4.24 -1.44
N ILE A 103 -15.63 4.13 -1.42
CA ILE A 103 -14.82 3.77 -0.26
C ILE A 103 -14.01 5.03 0.09
N PRO A 104 -14.43 5.80 1.11
CA PRO A 104 -13.86 7.10 1.37
C PRO A 104 -12.46 6.97 1.98
N ALA A 105 -11.48 7.64 1.38
CA ALA A 105 -10.14 7.80 1.95
C ALA A 105 -10.19 8.58 3.28
N VAL A 106 -9.16 8.41 4.11
CA VAL A 106 -8.95 9.25 5.30
C VAL A 106 -8.02 10.40 4.92
N ASP A 107 -8.58 11.59 4.69
CA ASP A 107 -7.83 12.76 4.20
C ASP A 107 -7.27 13.68 5.30
N ASN A 108 -7.81 13.58 6.52
CA ASN A 108 -7.34 14.32 7.69
C ASN A 108 -7.22 13.33 8.87
N PRO A 109 -6.21 12.44 8.84
CA PRO A 109 -6.06 11.44 9.88
C PRO A 109 -5.80 12.12 11.24
N GLU A 110 -6.48 11.62 12.26
CA GLU A 110 -6.17 11.93 13.65
C GLU A 110 -5.38 10.75 14.23
N PHE A 111 -4.48 11.03 15.15
CA PHE A 111 -3.65 10.01 15.78
C PHE A 111 -3.83 10.02 17.29
N GLU A 112 -3.73 8.84 17.89
CA GLU A 112 -3.85 8.62 19.32
C GLU A 112 -2.61 7.89 19.86
N SER A 113 -2.44 7.91 21.18
CA SER A 113 -1.31 7.23 21.84
C SER A 113 -1.44 5.71 21.81
N ILE A 114 -0.33 4.98 21.97
CA ILE A 114 -0.31 3.53 22.21
C ILE A 114 -1.36 3.08 23.24
N ALA A 115 -1.47 3.79 24.37
CA ALA A 115 -2.40 3.43 25.44
C ALA A 115 -3.88 3.50 25.02
N ALA A 116 -4.23 4.37 24.07
CA ALA A 116 -5.56 4.45 23.50
C ALA A 116 -5.79 3.36 22.45
N GLY A 117 -4.77 3.05 21.64
CA GLY A 117 -4.78 1.91 20.73
C GLY A 117 -5.02 0.57 21.44
N ASP A 118 -4.37 0.37 22.60
CA ASP A 118 -4.55 -0.80 23.47
C ASP A 118 -5.99 -0.99 23.98
N GLU A 119 -6.87 0.02 23.88
CA GLU A 119 -8.28 -0.14 24.25
C GLU A 119 -9.10 -0.90 23.20
N TRP A 120 -8.60 -1.07 21.97
CA TRP A 120 -9.37 -1.65 20.87
C TRP A 120 -8.57 -2.49 19.86
N LEU A 121 -7.24 -2.46 19.89
CA LEU A 121 -6.37 -3.37 19.16
C LEU A 121 -5.91 -4.52 20.06
N GLU A 122 -5.90 -5.73 19.52
CA GLU A 122 -5.31 -6.90 20.16
C GLU A 122 -3.82 -7.03 19.78
N GLU A 123 -3.02 -7.72 20.59
CA GLU A 123 -1.56 -7.84 20.38
C GLU A 123 -1.17 -8.33 18.97
N VAL A 124 -1.97 -9.22 18.39
CA VAL A 124 -1.72 -9.85 17.08
C VAL A 124 -2.31 -9.05 15.91
N ASP A 125 -3.05 -7.96 16.18
CA ASP A 125 -3.68 -7.19 15.11
C ASP A 125 -2.62 -6.58 14.18
N PRO A 126 -2.79 -6.69 12.85
CA PRO A 126 -1.83 -6.17 11.89
C PRO A 126 -1.94 -4.65 11.72
N VAL A 127 -0.79 -3.99 11.80
CA VAL A 127 -0.62 -2.55 11.52
C VAL A 127 0.44 -2.35 10.46
N ILE A 128 0.21 -1.39 9.55
CA ILE A 128 1.29 -0.89 8.70
C ILE A 128 2.10 0.10 9.53
N LEU A 129 3.39 -0.14 9.69
CA LEU A 129 4.36 0.81 10.22
C LEU A 129 4.90 1.68 9.09
N TYR A 130 4.88 2.98 9.32
CA TYR A 130 5.67 3.93 8.55
C TYR A 130 6.33 4.95 9.48
N SER A 131 7.60 5.25 9.21
CA SER A 131 8.42 6.17 9.99
C SER A 131 9.10 7.19 9.08
N HIS A 132 9.09 8.45 9.49
CA HIS A 132 9.90 9.50 8.88
C HIS A 132 10.42 10.44 9.97
N GLY A 133 11.72 10.75 9.92
CA GLY A 133 12.40 11.50 10.97
C GLY A 133 12.21 10.85 12.35
N ASP A 134 11.71 11.64 13.30
CA ASP A 134 11.46 11.18 14.69
C ASP A 134 10.02 10.67 14.91
N VAL A 135 9.18 10.61 13.86
CA VAL A 135 7.77 10.21 13.96
C VAL A 135 7.56 8.81 13.39
N SER A 136 6.99 7.94 14.20
CA SER A 136 6.61 6.56 13.82
C SER A 136 5.11 6.36 14.03
N ARG A 137 4.43 5.90 12.98
CA ARG A 137 2.97 5.74 12.96
C ARG A 137 2.56 4.32 12.60
N ALA A 138 1.56 3.82 13.34
CA ALA A 138 0.82 2.61 13.03
C ALA A 138 -0.48 2.96 12.31
N TYR A 139 -0.73 2.31 11.18
CA TYR A 139 -1.97 2.38 10.43
C TYR A 139 -2.65 1.00 10.46
N PRO A 140 -3.61 0.77 11.37
CA PRO A 140 -4.22 -0.55 11.53
C PRO A 140 -4.96 -1.02 10.28
N LEU A 141 -4.73 -2.28 9.86
CA LEU A 141 -5.49 -2.86 8.76
C LEU A 141 -6.98 -2.98 9.09
N SER A 142 -7.32 -3.02 10.39
CA SER A 142 -8.69 -2.93 10.89
C SER A 142 -9.42 -1.64 10.48
N ILE A 143 -8.71 -0.56 10.18
CA ILE A 143 -9.23 0.68 9.58
C ILE A 143 -9.08 0.65 8.06
N LEU A 144 -7.87 0.35 7.57
CA LEU A 144 -7.55 0.42 6.15
C LEU A 144 -8.37 -0.55 5.28
N ILE A 145 -8.85 -1.68 5.81
CA ILE A 145 -9.78 -2.57 5.10
C ILE A 145 -11.12 -1.90 4.73
N TRP A 146 -11.48 -0.81 5.39
CA TRP A 146 -12.72 -0.04 5.16
C TRP A 146 -12.52 1.27 4.41
N HIS A 147 -11.27 1.73 4.29
CA HIS A 147 -10.92 3.05 3.76
C HIS A 147 -9.93 3.02 2.60
N GLU A 148 -9.15 1.94 2.49
CA GLU A 148 -8.13 1.64 1.48
C GLU A 148 -6.98 2.65 1.35
N ILE A 149 -7.18 3.93 1.69
CA ILE A 149 -6.22 5.02 1.53
C ILE A 149 -6.28 5.94 2.75
N VAL A 150 -5.11 6.31 3.26
CA VAL A 150 -4.92 7.38 4.25
C VAL A 150 -3.93 8.37 3.64
N ASN A 151 -4.38 9.61 3.38
CA ASN A 151 -3.51 10.70 2.96
C ASN A 151 -3.00 11.41 4.22
N ASP A 152 -1.73 11.23 4.55
CA ASP A 152 -1.09 11.72 5.78
C ASP A 152 0.14 12.59 5.51
N GLU A 153 0.63 13.28 6.54
CA GLU A 153 1.92 13.96 6.57
C GLU A 153 2.68 13.52 7.83
N VAL A 154 3.81 12.85 7.64
CA VAL A 154 4.66 12.30 8.72
C VAL A 154 5.95 13.08 8.78
N ASP A 155 6.18 13.79 9.88
CA ASP A 155 7.33 14.70 10.06
C ASP A 155 7.57 15.63 8.84
N GLY A 156 6.49 16.21 8.31
CA GLY A 156 6.54 17.11 7.15
C GLY A 156 6.67 16.42 5.80
N GLN A 157 6.71 15.09 5.73
CA GLN A 157 6.66 14.33 4.47
C GLN A 157 5.22 13.89 4.14
N PRO A 158 4.61 14.44 3.06
CA PRO A 158 3.36 13.96 2.51
C PRO A 158 3.44 12.50 2.05
N VAL A 159 2.62 11.64 2.66
CA VAL A 159 2.55 10.20 2.34
C VAL A 159 1.12 9.71 2.12
N SER A 160 0.97 8.72 1.24
CA SER A 160 -0.28 7.98 1.08
C SER A 160 -0.05 6.54 1.53
N ILE A 161 -0.69 6.14 2.63
CA ILE A 161 -0.67 4.76 3.13
C ILE A 161 -1.89 4.03 2.58
N THR A 162 -1.66 2.93 1.88
CA THR A 162 -2.72 2.25 1.14
C THR A 162 -2.78 0.77 1.46
N PHE A 163 -3.99 0.21 1.39
CA PHE A 163 -4.23 -1.23 1.53
C PHE A 163 -5.31 -1.69 0.55
N CYS A 164 -4.94 -2.59 -0.37
CA CYS A 164 -5.90 -3.33 -1.18
C CYS A 164 -6.20 -4.70 -0.53
N PRO A 165 -7.38 -4.92 0.08
CA PRO A 165 -7.69 -6.20 0.72
C PRO A 165 -7.82 -7.36 -0.28
N LEU A 166 -8.16 -7.06 -1.54
CA LEU A 166 -8.30 -8.10 -2.57
C LEU A 166 -6.97 -8.68 -3.01
N CYS A 167 -5.88 -7.92 -2.90
CA CYS A 167 -4.54 -8.35 -3.28
C CYS A 167 -3.63 -8.58 -2.07
N ASN A 168 -4.12 -8.29 -0.86
CA ASN A 168 -3.30 -8.09 0.33
C ASN A 168 -2.14 -7.14 0.00
N ALA A 169 -2.40 -5.95 -0.52
CA ALA A 169 -1.32 -5.04 -0.92
C ALA A 169 -1.25 -3.83 0.00
N SER A 170 -0.28 -3.82 0.92
CA SER A 170 0.05 -2.69 1.80
C SER A 170 1.20 -1.89 1.19
N ILE A 171 0.96 -0.64 0.79
CA ILE A 171 1.97 0.16 0.09
C ILE A 171 1.90 1.62 0.55
N ALA A 172 3.08 2.22 0.79
CA ALA A 172 3.24 3.64 1.08
C ALA A 172 3.84 4.38 -0.13
N PHE A 173 3.28 5.55 -0.47
CA PHE A 173 3.75 6.40 -1.56
C PHE A 173 4.09 7.81 -1.07
N ASP A 174 5.10 8.44 -1.66
CA ASP A 174 5.29 9.88 -1.57
C ASP A 174 4.19 10.58 -2.37
N ARG A 175 3.53 11.55 -1.75
CA ARG A 175 2.50 12.36 -2.40
C ARG A 175 3.08 13.57 -3.14
N ASN A 176 4.34 13.94 -2.91
CA ASN A 176 5.01 14.98 -3.68
C ASN A 176 5.30 14.46 -5.09
N PHE A 177 4.59 15.00 -6.06
CA PHE A 177 4.72 14.60 -7.46
C PHE A 177 4.59 15.83 -8.35
N ASP A 178 5.50 16.01 -9.30
CA ASP A 178 5.50 17.16 -10.22
C ASP A 178 5.38 18.52 -9.51
N GLY A 179 6.10 18.68 -8.38
CA GLY A 179 6.14 19.94 -7.61
C GLY A 179 4.87 20.28 -6.82
N GLN A 180 3.94 19.34 -6.65
CA GLN A 180 2.72 19.51 -5.86
C GLN A 180 2.45 18.28 -4.97
N VAL A 181 1.64 18.47 -3.93
CA VAL A 181 1.15 17.36 -3.09
C VAL A 181 -0.14 16.82 -3.69
N LEU A 182 -0.16 15.53 -4.03
CA LEU A 182 -1.33 14.83 -4.53
C LEU A 182 -2.20 14.31 -3.38
N ASP A 183 -3.52 14.36 -3.55
CA ASP A 183 -4.48 13.73 -2.64
C ASP A 183 -5.17 12.58 -3.35
N PHE A 184 -5.07 11.38 -2.80
CA PHE A 184 -5.60 10.19 -3.45
C PHE A 184 -7.00 9.82 -2.97
N GLY A 185 -7.88 9.49 -3.90
CA GLY A 185 -9.19 8.88 -3.65
C GLY A 185 -9.33 7.53 -4.36
N THR A 186 -10.46 6.87 -4.13
CA THR A 186 -10.75 5.57 -4.76
C THR A 186 -11.57 5.77 -6.03
N THR A 187 -11.18 5.11 -7.13
CA THR A 187 -11.96 5.22 -8.37
C THR A 187 -13.23 4.35 -8.38
N GLY A 188 -13.28 3.34 -7.50
CA GLY A 188 -14.23 2.23 -7.58
C GLY A 188 -13.93 1.24 -8.72
N ARG A 189 -12.75 1.34 -9.33
CA ARG A 189 -12.26 0.48 -10.40
C ARG A 189 -11.09 -0.38 -9.95
N LEU A 190 -10.95 -1.53 -10.60
CA LEU A 190 -9.89 -2.49 -10.32
C LEU A 190 -9.22 -2.95 -11.61
N ARG A 191 -7.96 -3.36 -11.53
CA ARG A 191 -7.25 -4.10 -12.59
C ARG A 191 -6.43 -5.21 -11.92
N ASN A 192 -6.56 -6.44 -12.41
CA ASN A 192 -5.99 -7.64 -11.76
C ASN A 192 -6.41 -7.78 -10.27
N SER A 193 -7.67 -7.41 -9.97
CA SER A 193 -8.22 -7.26 -8.61
C SER A 193 -7.64 -6.11 -7.77
N ASP A 194 -6.56 -5.48 -8.23
CA ASP A 194 -5.91 -4.40 -7.50
C ASP A 194 -6.65 -3.07 -7.64
N LEU A 195 -6.58 -2.27 -6.58
CA LEU A 195 -7.18 -0.95 -6.47
C LEU A 195 -6.59 0.00 -7.53
N ILE A 196 -7.48 0.69 -8.25
CA ILE A 196 -7.10 1.87 -9.02
C ILE A 196 -7.45 3.12 -8.21
N MET A 197 -6.43 3.84 -7.78
CA MET A 197 -6.56 5.14 -7.12
C MET A 197 -6.73 6.26 -8.15
N TYR A 198 -7.09 7.46 -7.72
CA TYR A 198 -6.92 8.65 -8.54
C TYR A 198 -6.43 9.82 -7.69
N ASP A 199 -5.63 10.72 -8.26
CA ASP A 199 -5.28 11.98 -7.59
C ASP A 199 -6.35 13.06 -7.88
N ARG A 200 -6.69 13.89 -6.90
CA ARG A 200 -7.75 14.89 -7.06
C ARG A 200 -7.32 16.12 -7.87
N GLN A 201 -6.01 16.34 -8.01
CA GLN A 201 -5.43 17.50 -8.67
C GLN A 201 -5.54 17.43 -10.19
N THR A 202 -5.30 16.25 -10.75
CA THR A 202 -5.27 16.00 -12.20
C THR A 202 -6.26 14.93 -12.65
N GLU A 203 -6.82 14.20 -11.69
CA GLU A 203 -7.65 13.03 -11.92
C GLU A 203 -6.97 11.97 -12.78
N THR A 204 -5.64 11.84 -12.68
CA THR A 204 -4.93 10.67 -13.20
C THR A 204 -5.32 9.46 -12.37
N TRP A 205 -5.52 8.32 -13.02
CA TRP A 205 -5.77 7.05 -12.38
C TRP A 205 -4.46 6.32 -12.18
N TRP A 206 -4.19 5.88 -10.96
CA TRP A 206 -2.94 5.26 -10.54
C TRP A 206 -3.18 3.82 -10.09
N GLN A 207 -2.42 2.88 -10.63
CA GLN A 207 -2.48 1.48 -10.21
C GLN A 207 -1.74 1.32 -8.88
N GLN A 208 -2.46 0.98 -7.80
CA GLN A 208 -1.90 0.91 -6.45
C GLN A 208 -0.71 -0.06 -6.37
N PHE A 209 -0.80 -1.24 -6.98
CA PHE A 209 0.24 -2.27 -6.92
C PHE A 209 1.60 -1.82 -7.50
N THR A 210 1.59 -0.90 -8.47
CA THR A 210 2.78 -0.56 -9.29
C THR A 210 3.19 0.90 -9.19
N GLY A 211 2.35 1.73 -8.56
CA GLY A 211 2.51 3.18 -8.53
C GLY A 211 2.35 3.86 -9.90
N GLU A 212 2.04 3.14 -10.97
CA GLU A 212 1.98 3.69 -12.33
C GLU A 212 0.69 4.49 -12.56
N GLY A 213 0.81 5.67 -13.16
CA GLY A 213 -0.32 6.38 -13.76
C GLY A 213 -0.77 5.63 -15.00
N ILE A 214 -1.97 5.05 -14.98
CA ILE A 214 -2.46 4.19 -16.06
C ILE A 214 -3.44 4.87 -17.01
N VAL A 215 -4.06 5.98 -16.59
CA VAL A 215 -5.00 6.79 -17.40
C VAL A 215 -4.93 8.25 -16.95
N GLY A 216 -4.83 9.21 -17.86
CA GLY A 216 -4.85 10.64 -17.52
C GLY A 216 -3.56 11.39 -17.81
N LYS A 217 -3.39 12.54 -17.14
CA LYS A 217 -2.28 13.48 -17.37
C LYS A 217 -0.93 12.78 -17.19
N TYR A 218 -0.77 12.05 -16.08
CA TYR A 218 0.47 11.35 -15.73
C TYR A 218 0.46 9.88 -16.19
N ALA A 219 -0.27 9.54 -17.24
CA ALA A 219 -0.21 8.19 -17.81
C ALA A 219 1.23 7.85 -18.26
N GLY A 220 1.79 6.75 -17.75
CA GLY A 220 3.17 6.29 -17.96
C GLY A 220 4.17 6.75 -16.90
N GLU A 221 3.77 7.65 -16.00
CA GLU A 221 4.60 8.06 -14.88
C GLU A 221 4.45 7.11 -13.68
N GLN A 222 5.36 7.18 -12.71
CA GLN A 222 5.34 6.31 -11.53
C GLN A 222 5.50 7.10 -10.23
N LEU A 223 4.63 6.83 -9.25
CA LEU A 223 4.74 7.34 -7.89
C LEU A 223 5.98 6.80 -7.20
N ARG A 224 6.56 7.60 -6.31
CA ARG A 224 7.69 7.17 -5.51
C ARG A 224 7.24 6.25 -4.38
N PHE A 225 7.76 5.02 -4.34
CA PHE A 225 7.50 4.09 -3.25
C PHE A 225 8.27 4.49 -1.99
N LEU A 226 7.67 4.22 -0.83
CA LEU A 226 8.26 4.41 0.48
C LEU A 226 8.28 3.07 1.20
N THR A 227 9.39 2.76 1.86
CA THR A 227 9.49 1.54 2.66
C THR A 227 8.54 1.62 3.85
N SER A 228 7.65 0.65 3.94
CA SER A 228 6.73 0.41 5.06
C SER A 228 6.74 -1.08 5.39
N GLN A 229 6.32 -1.45 6.59
CA GLN A 229 6.28 -2.85 7.02
C GLN A 229 4.93 -3.18 7.64
N VAL A 230 4.41 -4.40 7.45
CA VAL A 230 3.24 -4.88 8.18
C VAL A 230 3.73 -5.72 9.35
N LEU A 231 3.34 -5.34 10.58
CA LEU A 231 3.73 -6.06 11.79
C LEU A 231 2.61 -6.07 12.82
N SER A 232 2.81 -6.82 13.90
CA SER A 232 1.81 -6.96 14.95
C SER A 232 1.73 -5.70 15.79
N TRP A 233 0.55 -5.39 16.33
CA TRP A 233 0.40 -4.26 17.24
C TRP A 233 1.36 -4.35 18.44
N LYS A 234 1.61 -5.58 18.92
CA LYS A 234 2.61 -5.85 19.95
C LYS A 234 4.02 -5.42 19.53
N ASP A 235 4.48 -5.84 18.37
CA ASP A 235 5.82 -5.49 17.88
C ASP A 235 5.96 -3.97 17.69
N PHE A 236 4.91 -3.31 17.22
CA PHE A 236 4.91 -1.86 17.04
C PHE A 236 5.11 -1.13 18.36
N LYS A 237 4.32 -1.47 19.39
CA LYS A 237 4.38 -0.75 20.68
C LYS A 237 5.62 -1.09 21.51
N GLU A 238 6.21 -2.28 21.31
CA GLU A 238 7.49 -2.63 21.92
C GLU A 238 8.64 -1.81 21.32
N ALA A 239 8.64 -1.60 19.99
CA ALA A 239 9.67 -0.84 19.30
C ALA A 239 9.49 0.69 19.36
N TYR A 240 8.24 1.16 19.37
CA TYR A 240 7.89 2.58 19.32
C TYR A 240 6.97 2.95 20.50
N PRO A 241 7.49 3.01 21.74
CA PRO A 241 6.69 3.33 22.91
C PRO A 241 6.08 4.74 22.88
N ASP A 242 6.71 5.66 22.15
CA ASP A 242 6.23 7.03 21.90
C ASP A 242 5.53 7.16 20.52
N GLY A 243 5.30 6.05 19.82
CA GLY A 243 4.65 6.02 18.52
C GLY A 243 3.17 6.40 18.58
N GLU A 244 2.63 6.80 17.43
CA GLU A 244 1.24 7.18 17.29
C GLU A 244 0.46 6.11 16.49
N VAL A 245 -0.83 5.92 16.78
CA VAL A 245 -1.69 5.02 16.02
C VAL A 245 -2.84 5.80 15.39
N LEU A 246 -3.19 5.48 14.15
CA LEU A 246 -4.31 6.09 13.45
C LEU A 246 -5.59 5.86 14.26
N ALA A 247 -6.22 6.95 14.70
CA ALA A 247 -7.47 6.91 15.43
C ALA A 247 -8.61 6.49 14.49
N ARG A 248 -9.59 5.77 15.04
CA ARG A 248 -10.78 5.32 14.29
C ARG A 248 -11.54 6.53 13.73
N PRO A 249 -11.69 6.65 12.39
CA PRO A 249 -12.50 7.72 11.81
C PRO A 249 -13.94 7.70 12.36
N ASN A 250 -14.56 8.87 12.47
CA ASN A 250 -15.94 8.99 12.95
C ASN A 250 -16.96 8.57 11.87
N MET A 251 -16.95 7.29 11.51
CA MET A 251 -17.79 6.67 10.49
C MET A 251 -18.44 5.41 11.06
N PRO A 252 -19.65 5.03 10.63
CA PRO A 252 -20.35 3.84 11.12
C PRO A 252 -19.75 2.56 10.50
N ARG A 253 -18.51 2.24 10.89
CA ARG A 253 -17.77 1.04 10.47
C ARG A 253 -17.48 0.14 11.67
N ASN A 254 -17.45 -1.16 11.41
CA ASN A 254 -17.07 -2.16 12.41
C ASN A 254 -15.56 -2.39 12.32
N TYR A 255 -14.77 -1.41 12.75
CA TYR A 255 -13.31 -1.56 12.81
C TYR A 255 -12.94 -2.77 13.66
N GLY A 256 -12.00 -3.58 13.16
CA GLY A 256 -11.62 -4.88 13.71
C GLY A 256 -12.35 -6.08 13.10
N TYR A 257 -13.46 -5.86 12.39
CA TYR A 257 -14.15 -6.90 11.62
C TYR A 257 -13.72 -6.90 10.16
N ASN A 258 -13.47 -8.10 9.64
CA ASN A 258 -13.12 -8.36 8.25
C ASN A 258 -14.39 -8.61 7.40
N PRO A 259 -14.67 -7.78 6.37
CA PRO A 259 -15.79 -8.00 5.46
C PRO A 259 -15.51 -9.07 4.38
N TYR A 260 -14.27 -9.59 4.29
CA TYR A 260 -13.78 -10.58 3.34
C TYR A 260 -13.43 -11.91 4.03
N VAL A 261 -14.35 -12.45 4.85
CA VAL A 261 -14.12 -13.68 5.63
C VAL A 261 -13.69 -14.85 4.74
N GLY A 262 -12.59 -15.50 5.10
CA GLY A 262 -11.99 -16.64 4.40
C GLY A 262 -11.25 -16.30 3.11
N TYR A 263 -11.04 -15.01 2.81
CA TYR A 263 -10.42 -14.60 1.56
C TYR A 263 -8.92 -14.95 1.50
N ASP A 264 -8.23 -15.00 2.64
CA ASP A 264 -6.84 -15.48 2.77
C ASP A 264 -6.66 -17.00 2.54
N SER A 265 -7.69 -17.67 2.04
CA SER A 265 -7.61 -19.07 1.58
C SER A 265 -8.38 -19.29 0.28
N THR A 266 -8.70 -18.21 -0.44
CA THR A 266 -9.50 -18.31 -1.66
C THR A 266 -8.74 -19.01 -2.79
N SER A 267 -9.42 -19.94 -3.46
CA SER A 267 -8.97 -20.50 -4.75
C SER A 267 -9.53 -19.74 -5.95
N ARG A 268 -10.38 -18.73 -5.71
CA ARG A 268 -11.05 -17.93 -6.72
C ARG A 268 -10.97 -16.46 -6.34
N PRO A 269 -9.88 -15.78 -6.70
CA PRO A 269 -9.72 -14.36 -6.44
C PRO A 269 -10.91 -13.55 -6.96
N PHE A 270 -11.36 -12.58 -6.17
CA PHE A 270 -12.53 -11.77 -6.53
C PHE A 270 -12.16 -10.75 -7.60
N LEU A 271 -13.00 -10.61 -8.63
CA LEU A 271 -12.80 -9.67 -9.75
C LEU A 271 -11.42 -9.81 -10.46
N PHE A 272 -10.86 -11.01 -10.45
CA PHE A 272 -9.70 -11.36 -11.26
C PHE A 272 -10.14 -11.92 -12.61
N ARG A 273 -9.57 -11.40 -13.71
CA ARG A 273 -9.79 -11.93 -15.06
C ARG A 273 -8.57 -12.73 -15.50
N GLY A 274 -8.82 -13.91 -16.08
CA GLY A 274 -7.78 -14.81 -16.55
C GLY A 274 -7.63 -16.03 -15.64
N THR A 275 -6.61 -16.82 -15.94
CA THR A 275 -6.26 -18.01 -15.15
C THR A 275 -5.15 -17.61 -14.19
N PRO A 276 -5.34 -17.73 -12.86
CA PRO A 276 -4.26 -17.52 -11.90
C PRO A 276 -3.04 -18.39 -12.23
N ASP A 277 -1.85 -17.86 -12.00
CA ASP A 277 -0.61 -18.60 -12.19
C ASP A 277 -0.60 -19.87 -11.32
N SER A 278 -0.37 -21.02 -11.94
CA SER A 278 -0.51 -22.33 -11.30
C SER A 278 0.70 -22.76 -10.47
N ARG A 279 1.78 -21.96 -10.41
CA ARG A 279 2.98 -22.31 -9.63
C ARG A 279 2.72 -22.34 -8.13
N LEU A 280 1.81 -21.51 -7.63
CA LEU A 280 1.35 -21.51 -6.23
C LEU A 280 -0.18 -21.40 -6.14
N ALA A 281 -0.73 -21.63 -4.96
CA ALA A 281 -2.15 -21.37 -4.71
C ALA A 281 -2.45 -19.87 -4.88
N PRO A 282 -3.62 -19.46 -5.40
CA PRO A 282 -3.89 -18.05 -5.69
C PRO A 282 -3.69 -17.11 -4.50
N ALA A 283 -4.24 -17.47 -3.33
CA ALA A 283 -4.10 -16.71 -2.10
C ALA A 283 -2.86 -17.08 -1.27
N GLU A 284 -1.90 -17.83 -1.81
CA GLU A 284 -0.60 -18.00 -1.14
C GLU A 284 0.02 -16.61 -0.93
N ARG A 285 0.48 -16.35 0.28
CA ARG A 285 1.20 -15.10 0.59
C ARG A 285 2.63 -15.25 0.10
N VAL A 286 3.10 -14.24 -0.62
CA VAL A 286 4.48 -14.16 -1.06
C VAL A 286 5.07 -12.82 -0.62
N LEU A 287 6.33 -12.86 -0.21
CA LEU A 287 7.16 -11.67 -0.15
C LEU A 287 7.77 -11.49 -1.53
N GLY A 288 7.51 -10.35 -2.15
CA GLY A 288 8.01 -9.97 -3.45
C GLY A 288 9.15 -8.97 -3.34
N LEU A 289 10.21 -9.20 -4.11
CA LEU A 289 11.29 -8.24 -4.33
C LEU A 289 11.42 -7.96 -5.82
N THR A 290 11.81 -6.75 -6.14
CA THR A 290 12.05 -6.33 -7.51
C THR A 290 13.39 -5.63 -7.66
N THR A 291 13.92 -5.66 -8.87
CA THR A 291 14.89 -4.70 -9.39
C THR A 291 14.26 -3.95 -10.55
N ASP A 292 15.03 -3.10 -11.23
CA ASP A 292 14.54 -2.41 -12.43
C ASP A 292 14.13 -3.38 -13.56
N ILE A 293 14.62 -4.63 -13.56
CA ILE A 293 14.41 -5.59 -14.66
C ILE A 293 13.93 -6.98 -14.21
N ASP A 294 14.17 -7.36 -12.95
CA ASP A 294 13.90 -8.70 -12.44
C ASP A 294 12.96 -8.65 -11.24
N ALA A 295 12.25 -9.75 -10.98
CA ALA A 295 11.41 -9.91 -9.81
C ALA A 295 11.59 -11.32 -9.24
N ILE A 296 11.54 -11.44 -7.91
CA ILE A 296 11.55 -12.72 -7.20
C ILE A 296 10.48 -12.72 -6.12
N ALA A 297 9.85 -13.88 -5.91
CA ALA A 297 8.87 -14.10 -4.86
C ALA A 297 9.30 -15.26 -3.93
N TYR A 298 9.15 -15.02 -2.63
CA TYR A 298 9.41 -15.97 -1.56
C TYR A 298 8.08 -16.37 -0.93
N PRO A 299 7.64 -17.63 -1.04
CA PRO A 299 6.43 -18.08 -0.36
C PRO A 299 6.56 -17.93 1.16
N PHE A 300 5.53 -17.40 1.82
CA PHE A 300 5.52 -17.24 3.28
C PHE A 300 5.71 -18.59 3.98
N THR A 301 5.17 -19.67 3.42
CA THR A 301 5.36 -21.02 3.95
C THR A 301 6.84 -21.44 4.02
N VAL A 302 7.66 -21.01 3.06
CA VAL A 302 9.12 -21.25 3.07
C VAL A 302 9.81 -20.36 4.11
N LEU A 303 9.40 -19.09 4.21
CA LEU A 303 9.95 -18.14 5.17
C LEU A 303 9.63 -18.56 6.61
N GLU A 304 8.40 -19.01 6.86
CA GLU A 304 7.92 -19.53 8.15
C GLU A 304 8.75 -20.75 8.59
N GLU A 305 8.96 -21.71 7.71
CA GLU A 305 9.74 -22.92 8.01
C GLU A 305 11.21 -22.60 8.33
N ALA A 306 11.80 -21.64 7.61
CA ALA A 306 13.20 -21.27 7.77
C ALA A 306 13.45 -20.34 8.98
N GLY A 307 12.49 -19.45 9.29
CA GLY A 307 12.62 -18.35 10.25
C GLY A 307 13.55 -17.23 9.78
N VAL A 308 14.66 -17.57 9.11
CA VAL A 308 15.52 -16.63 8.38
C VAL A 308 15.97 -17.25 7.06
N VAL A 309 15.86 -16.48 5.97
CA VAL A 309 16.48 -16.80 4.67
C VAL A 309 17.58 -15.79 4.36
N HIS A 310 18.73 -16.27 3.90
CA HIS A 310 19.78 -15.42 3.32
C HIS A 310 19.81 -15.64 1.82
N ASP A 311 19.87 -14.56 1.05
CA ASP A 311 19.88 -14.62 -0.41
C ASP A 311 20.69 -13.45 -1.00
N SER A 312 20.96 -13.50 -2.31
CA SER A 312 21.59 -12.40 -3.05
C SER A 312 20.70 -12.04 -4.24
N PHE A 313 20.15 -10.82 -4.25
CA PHE A 313 19.25 -10.37 -5.31
C PHE A 313 19.51 -8.89 -5.63
N GLY A 314 19.54 -8.53 -6.91
CA GLY A 314 19.82 -7.15 -7.34
C GLY A 314 21.18 -6.59 -6.91
N GLY A 315 22.15 -7.46 -6.60
CA GLY A 315 23.46 -7.06 -6.07
C GLY A 315 23.47 -6.72 -4.58
N LEU A 316 22.35 -6.91 -3.87
CA LEU A 316 22.23 -6.78 -2.42
C LEU A 316 22.37 -8.15 -1.76
N GLU A 317 22.96 -8.16 -0.57
CA GLU A 317 23.05 -9.34 0.28
C GLU A 317 21.92 -9.30 1.31
N LEU A 318 20.94 -10.18 1.16
CA LEU A 318 19.68 -10.09 1.87
C LEU A 318 19.64 -11.01 3.10
N ALA A 319 19.05 -10.51 4.17
CA ALA A 319 18.47 -11.31 5.23
C ALA A 319 16.95 -11.07 5.28
N ILE A 320 16.17 -12.13 5.11
CA ILE A 320 14.71 -12.12 5.17
C ILE A 320 14.31 -12.77 6.48
N PHE A 321 13.72 -11.99 7.38
CA PHE A 321 13.26 -12.44 8.69
C PHE A 321 11.80 -12.84 8.62
N HIS A 322 11.43 -13.88 9.37
CA HIS A 322 10.05 -14.24 9.63
C HIS A 322 9.85 -14.40 11.14
N LYS A 323 8.83 -13.73 11.70
CA LYS A 323 8.45 -13.82 13.11
C LYS A 323 6.95 -14.08 13.23
N ALA A 324 6.58 -15.17 13.91
CA ALA A 324 5.18 -15.47 14.23
C ALA A 324 4.54 -14.43 15.16
N GLY A 325 3.21 -14.38 15.21
CA GLY A 325 2.45 -13.47 16.07
C GLY A 325 1.69 -12.36 15.34
N LEU A 326 1.46 -12.51 14.02
CA LEU A 326 0.69 -11.58 13.22
C LEU A 326 -0.57 -12.26 12.72
N ALA A 327 -1.75 -11.75 13.07
CA ALA A 327 -3.00 -12.30 12.58
C ALA A 327 -3.30 -11.84 11.14
N SER A 328 -3.83 -12.73 10.32
CA SER A 328 -4.38 -12.37 9.02
C SER A 328 -5.61 -11.45 9.15
N ALA A 329 -5.56 -10.28 8.52
CA ALA A 329 -6.72 -9.39 8.37
C ALA A 329 -7.84 -9.95 7.48
N LEU A 330 -7.59 -11.04 6.74
CA LEU A 330 -8.46 -11.54 5.66
C LEU A 330 -8.94 -12.99 5.88
N ASP A 331 -8.65 -13.57 7.04
CA ASP A 331 -8.99 -14.96 7.37
C ASP A 331 -10.32 -15.07 8.13
N SER A 332 -10.35 -14.67 9.41
CA SER A 332 -11.53 -14.75 10.29
C SER A 332 -12.42 -13.51 10.22
N SER A 333 -13.63 -13.60 10.78
CA SER A 333 -14.55 -12.45 10.89
C SER A 333 -14.03 -11.34 11.81
N LEU A 334 -13.41 -11.71 12.93
CA LEU A 334 -12.66 -10.79 13.78
C LEU A 334 -11.18 -10.94 13.40
N ILE A 335 -10.52 -9.82 13.10
CA ILE A 335 -9.14 -9.83 12.59
C ILE A 335 -8.19 -10.50 13.58
N SER A 336 -8.32 -10.20 14.87
CA SER A 336 -7.51 -10.81 15.94
C SER A 336 -7.70 -12.32 16.12
N GLN A 337 -8.69 -12.93 15.46
CA GLN A 337 -8.90 -14.39 15.42
C GLN A 337 -8.46 -15.01 14.08
N GLY A 338 -7.84 -14.24 13.19
CA GLY A 338 -7.25 -14.76 11.97
C GLY A 338 -6.11 -15.72 12.29
N ARG A 339 -5.85 -16.66 11.38
CA ARG A 339 -4.65 -17.49 11.40
C ARG A 339 -3.40 -16.64 11.54
N ASP A 340 -2.41 -17.16 12.26
CA ASP A 340 -1.08 -16.56 12.29
C ASP A 340 -0.46 -16.67 10.89
N ILE A 341 0.01 -15.55 10.37
CA ILE A 341 0.70 -15.43 9.08
C ILE A 341 2.15 -15.00 9.24
N GLY A 342 2.53 -14.59 10.46
CA GLY A 342 3.82 -13.99 10.75
C GLY A 342 4.07 -12.64 10.07
N THR A 343 4.98 -11.89 10.68
CA THR A 343 5.63 -10.71 10.11
C THR A 343 6.82 -11.17 9.27
N VAL A 344 6.96 -10.61 8.07
CA VAL A 344 8.17 -10.76 7.25
C VAL A 344 8.84 -9.40 7.09
N ALA A 345 10.17 -9.40 7.01
CA ALA A 345 10.96 -8.19 6.79
C ALA A 345 12.24 -8.51 6.04
N VAL A 346 12.73 -7.56 5.23
CA VAL A 346 13.92 -7.73 4.39
C VAL A 346 14.95 -6.66 4.71
N TYR A 347 16.19 -7.09 4.86
CA TYR A 347 17.31 -6.23 5.20
C TYR A 347 18.52 -6.49 4.31
N ASP A 348 19.31 -5.46 4.04
CA ASP A 348 20.71 -5.65 3.67
C ASP A 348 21.47 -6.13 4.91
N ARG A 349 22.06 -7.32 4.81
CA ARG A 349 22.82 -7.96 5.90
C ARG A 349 24.27 -7.49 5.96
N GLN A 350 24.69 -6.60 5.06
CA GLN A 350 25.99 -5.94 5.12
C GLN A 350 25.93 -4.76 6.11
N VAL A 351 26.64 -4.89 7.23
CA VAL A 351 26.79 -3.84 8.25
C VAL A 351 28.24 -3.40 8.30
N GLY A 352 28.51 -2.19 7.77
CA GLY A 352 29.89 -1.72 7.57
C GLY A 352 30.66 -2.65 6.65
N ASP A 353 31.79 -3.18 7.12
CA ASP A 353 32.62 -4.16 6.38
C ASP A 353 32.25 -5.63 6.67
N GLN A 354 31.23 -5.88 7.51
CA GLN A 354 30.84 -7.23 7.92
C GLN A 354 29.56 -7.68 7.22
N LEU A 355 29.63 -8.87 6.66
CA LEU A 355 28.49 -9.57 6.10
C LEU A 355 27.91 -10.50 7.17
N LEU A 356 26.75 -10.15 7.72
CA LEU A 356 26.18 -10.86 8.88
C LEU A 356 25.40 -12.11 8.44
N THR A 357 25.44 -13.14 9.30
CA THR A 357 24.69 -14.39 9.15
C THR A 357 23.79 -14.58 10.36
N PHE A 358 22.48 -14.59 10.15
CA PHE A 358 21.48 -14.63 11.22
C PHE A 358 20.95 -16.04 11.50
N SER A 359 20.40 -16.23 12.69
CA SER A 359 19.62 -17.42 13.06
C SER A 359 18.44 -16.99 13.94
N PRO A 360 17.24 -17.56 13.75
CA PRO A 360 16.09 -17.24 14.57
C PRO A 360 16.24 -17.84 15.98
N ASN A 361 15.74 -17.13 16.98
CA ASN A 361 15.65 -17.56 18.37
C ASN A 361 14.20 -17.96 18.73
N GLU A 362 14.02 -18.75 19.79
CA GLU A 362 12.69 -19.24 20.22
C GLU A 362 11.71 -18.13 20.65
N ASP A 363 12.23 -16.96 21.05
CA ASP A 363 11.44 -15.79 21.46
C ASP A 363 11.05 -14.87 20.29
N GLY A 364 11.42 -15.24 19.06
CA GLY A 364 11.15 -14.46 17.85
C GLY A 364 12.17 -13.35 17.58
N SER A 365 13.25 -13.26 18.35
CA SER A 365 14.43 -12.44 18.00
C SER A 365 15.39 -13.19 17.08
N PHE A 366 16.43 -12.52 16.59
CA PHE A 366 17.44 -13.08 15.69
C PHE A 366 18.84 -12.87 16.26
N SER A 367 19.76 -13.82 16.05
CA SER A 367 21.15 -13.69 16.48
C SER A 367 22.09 -13.69 15.28
N ASP A 368 23.06 -12.77 15.21
CA ASP A 368 24.14 -12.85 14.21
C ASP A 368 25.32 -13.71 14.69
N ALA A 369 25.92 -14.48 13.79
CA ALA A 369 27.01 -15.40 14.12
C ALA A 369 28.36 -14.69 14.34
N GLU A 370 28.54 -13.52 13.73
CA GLU A 370 29.81 -12.80 13.67
C GLU A 370 30.13 -12.08 14.99
N THR A 371 29.11 -11.54 15.66
CA THR A 371 29.24 -10.76 16.89
C THR A 371 28.44 -11.36 18.05
N GLY A 372 27.44 -12.20 17.76
CA GLY A 372 26.52 -12.72 18.77
C GLY A 372 25.54 -11.66 19.28
N SER A 373 25.27 -10.60 18.51
CA SER A 373 24.25 -9.61 18.86
C SER A 373 22.86 -10.17 18.60
N THR A 374 21.90 -9.68 19.36
CA THR A 374 20.49 -10.05 19.23
C THR A 374 19.73 -8.91 18.57
N TRP A 375 18.88 -9.23 17.61
CA TRP A 375 18.16 -8.31 16.74
C TRP A 375 16.66 -8.56 16.84
N ASP A 376 15.88 -7.50 16.76
CA ASP A 376 14.42 -7.61 16.66
C ASP A 376 13.96 -7.79 15.19
N ILE A 377 12.64 -7.91 14.99
CA ILE A 377 12.04 -8.05 13.66
C ILE A 377 12.19 -6.80 12.78
N LEU A 378 12.43 -5.64 13.39
CA LEU A 378 12.65 -4.35 12.71
C LEU A 378 14.11 -4.14 12.32
N GLY A 379 14.98 -5.14 12.57
CA GLY A 379 16.38 -5.09 12.22
C GLY A 379 17.19 -4.17 13.14
N GLU A 380 16.71 -3.89 14.36
CA GLU A 380 17.50 -3.19 15.38
C GLU A 380 18.19 -4.20 16.30
N ALA A 381 19.49 -4.02 16.51
CA ALA A 381 20.23 -4.80 17.49
C ALA A 381 19.84 -4.35 18.91
N VAL A 382 19.12 -5.18 19.63
CA VAL A 382 18.62 -4.90 20.99
C VAL A 382 19.60 -5.32 22.10
N ALA A 383 20.57 -6.18 21.78
CA ALA A 383 21.60 -6.62 22.73
C ALA A 383 22.89 -7.06 22.03
N GLY A 384 23.99 -7.09 22.78
CA GLY A 384 25.29 -7.54 22.29
C GLY A 384 26.17 -6.42 21.73
N PRO A 385 27.29 -6.76 21.08
CA PRO A 385 28.28 -5.78 20.60
C PRO A 385 27.75 -4.72 19.63
N LEU A 386 26.71 -5.03 18.85
CA LEU A 386 26.10 -4.13 17.88
C LEU A 386 24.85 -3.41 18.43
N ALA A 387 24.57 -3.48 19.73
CA ALA A 387 23.34 -2.90 20.30
C ALA A 387 23.16 -1.41 19.91
N GLY A 388 21.97 -1.08 19.36
CA GLY A 388 21.60 0.23 18.83
C GLY A 388 21.87 0.41 17.32
N GLU A 389 22.62 -0.49 16.69
CA GLU A 389 22.77 -0.51 15.23
C GLU A 389 21.48 -0.99 14.55
N LYS A 390 21.24 -0.52 13.33
CA LYS A 390 20.07 -0.87 12.52
C LYS A 390 20.49 -1.41 11.17
N LEU A 391 19.85 -2.50 10.74
CA LEU A 391 19.96 -2.99 9.38
C LEU A 391 19.26 -2.02 8.42
N THR A 392 19.73 -1.96 7.18
CA THR A 392 19.08 -1.16 6.14
C THR A 392 17.88 -1.93 5.60
N PRO A 393 16.62 -1.45 5.79
CA PRO A 393 15.45 -2.15 5.28
C PRO A 393 15.38 -2.03 3.76
N ILE A 394 15.00 -3.12 3.11
CA ILE A 394 14.81 -3.18 1.65
C ILE A 394 13.32 -3.08 1.35
N LEU A 395 12.97 -2.27 0.34
CA LEU A 395 11.59 -2.20 -0.15
C LEU A 395 11.16 -3.59 -0.63
N HIS A 396 10.06 -4.09 -0.08
CA HIS A 396 9.49 -5.40 -0.37
C HIS A 396 7.97 -5.32 -0.33
N PHE A 397 7.34 -6.39 -0.81
CA PHE A 397 5.91 -6.42 -1.07
C PHE A 397 5.27 -7.70 -0.54
N ASP A 398 4.39 -7.59 0.45
CA ASP A 398 3.69 -8.74 1.03
C ASP A 398 2.36 -8.94 0.35
N HIS A 399 2.28 -9.76 -0.71
CA HIS A 399 1.11 -9.81 -1.59
C HIS A 399 0.55 -11.23 -1.76
N PHE A 400 -0.71 -11.33 -2.19
CA PHE A 400 -1.22 -12.61 -2.68
C PHE A 400 -0.58 -12.96 -4.03
N TRP A 401 -0.20 -14.24 -4.18
CA TRP A 401 0.47 -14.75 -5.36
C TRP A 401 -0.25 -14.44 -6.66
N PHE A 402 -1.58 -14.60 -6.70
CA PHE A 402 -2.35 -14.36 -7.92
C PHE A 402 -2.20 -12.92 -8.44
N ALA A 403 -2.09 -11.95 -7.52
CA ALA A 403 -1.91 -10.55 -7.86
C ALA A 403 -0.45 -10.31 -8.27
N TRP A 404 0.51 -10.75 -7.44
CA TRP A 404 1.93 -10.65 -7.73
C TRP A 404 2.29 -11.19 -9.12
N ALA A 405 1.90 -12.43 -9.42
CA ALA A 405 2.19 -13.08 -10.71
C ALA A 405 1.43 -12.44 -11.89
N ALA A 406 0.34 -11.69 -11.66
CA ALA A 406 -0.34 -10.97 -12.72
C ALA A 406 0.38 -9.67 -13.12
N PHE A 407 1.13 -9.06 -12.20
CA PHE A 407 1.96 -7.89 -12.47
C PHE A 407 3.40 -8.27 -12.84
N PHE A 408 3.92 -9.37 -12.29
CA PHE A 408 5.27 -9.88 -12.51
C PHE A 408 5.23 -11.35 -13.00
N PRO A 409 4.74 -11.62 -14.22
CA PRO A 409 4.55 -13.00 -14.70
C PRO A 409 5.86 -13.80 -14.79
N GLU A 410 6.96 -13.13 -15.13
CA GLU A 410 8.29 -13.74 -15.22
C GLU A 410 9.03 -13.80 -13.88
N THR A 411 8.37 -13.43 -12.77
CA THR A 411 8.97 -13.49 -11.42
C THR A 411 9.58 -14.86 -11.17
N GLU A 412 10.81 -14.87 -10.65
CA GLU A 412 11.42 -16.08 -10.12
C GLU A 412 10.67 -16.48 -8.84
N LEU A 413 10.63 -17.78 -8.57
CA LEU A 413 10.16 -18.30 -7.29
C LEU A 413 11.35 -18.86 -6.53
N TYR A 414 11.55 -18.33 -5.33
CA TYR A 414 12.57 -18.84 -4.44
C TYR A 414 12.29 -20.30 -4.10
N ASN A 415 13.32 -21.14 -4.21
CA ASN A 415 13.28 -22.53 -3.83
C ASN A 415 14.47 -22.83 -2.91
N PRO A 416 14.25 -23.20 -1.64
CA PRO A 416 15.34 -23.57 -0.75
C PRO A 416 16.07 -24.78 -1.34
N SER A 417 17.39 -24.66 -1.52
CA SER A 417 18.24 -25.71 -2.09
C SER A 417 18.53 -26.85 -1.13
#